data_AF-A0A916ZV45-F1
#
_entry.id   AF-A0A916ZV45-F1
#
_cell.length_a   1.000
_cell.length_b   1.000
_cell.length_c   1.000
_cell.angle_alpha   90.00
_cell.angle_beta   90.00
_cell.angle_gamma   90.00
#
_symmetry.space_group_name_H-M   'P 1'
#
loop_
_entity.id
_entity.type
_entity.pdbx_description
1 polymer ?
#
loop_
_entity_poly.entity_id
_entity_poly.type
_entity_poly.pdbx_seq_one_letter_code
_entity_poly.pdbx_strand_id
1 'polypeptide(L)'
;MSVVVEDGRLRLADHCTVEEALPLLDALRETPTLVADLSDCLSLHSAVLQCLLAAGTRIAAPPADPLLAAHLMPLLGARGEAA
;
A
#
# COMPACT_ATOMS: atom_id res chain seq x y z
N MET A 1 5.61 10.32 9.24
CA MET A 1 5.14 8.94 9.04
C MET A 1 4.49 8.93 7.68
N SER A 2 5.10 8.18 6.77
CA SER A 2 4.70 8.11 5.37
C SER A 2 3.52 7.16 5.18
N VAL A 3 3.25 6.29 6.16
CA VAL A 3 2.10 5.38 6.19
C VAL A 3 1.22 5.72 7.39
N VAL A 4 -0.05 6.04 7.14
CA VAL A 4 -1.02 6.39 8.19
C VAL A 4 -2.37 5.76 7.93
N VAL A 5 -3.09 5.39 9.00
CA VAL A 5 -4.50 5.03 8.91
C VAL A 5 -5.34 6.29 9.19
N GLU A 6 -6.09 6.73 8.19
CA GLU A 6 -6.89 7.96 8.21
C GLU A 6 -8.27 7.65 7.63
N ASP A 7 -9.34 8.01 8.35
CA ASP A 7 -10.73 7.75 7.96
C ASP A 7 -11.03 6.28 7.56
N GLY A 8 -10.39 5.33 8.25
CA GLY A 8 -10.54 3.90 7.96
C GLY A 8 -9.89 3.46 6.64
N ARG A 9 -8.98 4.27 6.09
CA ARG A 9 -8.17 3.98 4.91
C ARG A 9 -6.69 4.05 5.26
N LEU A 10 -5.88 3.32 4.51
CA LEU A 10 -4.44 3.32 4.64
C LEU A 10 -3.86 4.30 3.62
N ARG A 11 -3.34 5.44 4.07
CA ARG A 11 -2.70 6.44 3.19
C ARG A 11 -1.19 6.22 3.19
N LEU A 12 -0.61 6.06 2.00
CA LEU A 12 0.83 5.97 1.77
C LEU A 12 1.28 7.20 0.97
N ALA A 13 2.12 8.03 1.57
CA ALA A 13 2.58 9.29 1.01
C ALA A 13 4.10 9.41 1.06
N ASP A 14 4.66 10.34 0.29
CA ASP A 14 6.08 10.67 0.26
C ASP A 14 6.96 9.41 0.02
N HIS A 15 8.09 9.31 0.72
CA HIS A 15 8.96 8.16 0.69
C HIS A 15 8.59 7.18 1.81
N CYS A 16 7.96 6.06 1.44
CA CYS A 16 7.66 4.96 2.37
C CYS A 16 8.91 4.10 2.55
N THR A 17 9.63 4.31 3.65
CA THR A 17 10.90 3.63 3.96
C THR A 17 10.66 2.29 4.67
N VAL A 18 11.73 1.57 5.02
CA VAL A 18 11.63 0.25 5.67
C VAL A 18 11.01 0.31 7.06
N GLU A 19 11.18 1.43 7.77
CA GLU A 19 10.69 1.68 9.12
C GLU A 19 9.16 1.66 9.20
N GLU A 20 8.49 1.94 8.08
CA GLU A 20 7.02 1.94 7.99
C GLU A 20 6.43 0.51 7.85
N ALA A 21 7.26 -0.50 7.55
CA ALA A 21 6.77 -1.85 7.25
C ALA A 21 6.15 -2.56 8.46
N LEU A 22 6.75 -2.44 9.65
CA LEU A 22 6.22 -3.08 10.85
C LEU A 22 4.91 -2.42 11.34
N PRO A 23 4.83 -1.08 11.48
CA PRO A 23 3.57 -0.40 11.79
C PRO A 23 2.46 -0.70 10.77
N LEU A 24 2.80 -0.77 9.49
CA LEU A 24 1.86 -1.15 8.43
C LEU A 24 1.33 -2.57 8.64
N LEU A 25 2.21 -3.54 8.90
CA LEU A 25 1.80 -4.93 9.11
C LEU A 25 0.87 -5.05 10.32
N ASP A 26 1.15 -4.34 11.41
CA ASP A 26 0.29 -4.36 12.60
C ASP A 26 -1.08 -3.73 12.29
N ALA A 27 -1.14 -2.60 11.59
CA ALA A 27 -2.40 -1.98 11.17
C ALA A 27 -3.24 -2.90 10.26
N LEU A 28 -2.60 -3.60 9.31
CA LEU A 28 -3.27 -4.54 8.41
C LEU A 28 -3.75 -5.81 9.14
N ARG A 29 -3.07 -6.24 10.20
CA ARG A 29 -3.50 -7.38 11.04
C ARG A 29 -4.68 -7.01 11.91
N GLU A 30 -4.69 -5.78 12.45
CA GLU A 30 -5.80 -5.26 13.25
C GLU A 30 -7.05 -5.01 12.39
N THR A 31 -6.86 -4.48 11.18
CA THR A 31 -7.96 -4.19 10.24
C THR A 31 -7.66 -4.71 8.82
N PRO A 32 -7.93 -6.01 8.55
CA PRO A 32 -7.62 -6.63 7.25
C PRO A 32 -8.39 -6.05 6.05
N THR A 33 -9.44 -5.27 6.31
CA THR A 33 -10.29 -4.67 5.28
C THR A 33 -9.83 -3.28 4.83
N LEU A 34 -8.72 -2.76 5.39
CA LEU A 34 -8.16 -1.47 4.97
C LEU A 34 -7.92 -1.44 3.47
N VAL A 35 -8.18 -0.27 2.88
CA VAL A 35 -7.94 0.00 1.47
C VAL A 35 -6.82 1.03 1.40
N ALA A 36 -5.81 0.76 0.57
CA ALA A 36 -4.65 1.60 0.42
C ALA A 36 -4.86 2.69 -0.64
N ASP A 37 -4.50 3.91 -0.30
CA ASP A 37 -4.36 5.04 -1.21
C ASP A 37 -2.87 5.34 -1.37
N LEU A 38 -2.36 5.27 -2.61
CA LEU A 38 -0.97 5.52 -2.94
C LEU A 38 -0.79 6.82 -3.74
N SER A 39 -1.82 7.67 -3.91
CA SER A 39 -1.77 8.83 -4.81
C SER A 39 -0.58 9.75 -4.54
N ASP A 40 -0.24 9.92 -3.27
CA ASP A 40 0.84 10.80 -2.80
C ASP A 40 2.18 10.07 -2.60
N CYS A 41 2.26 8.78 -2.96
CA CYS A 41 3.46 7.97 -2.79
C CYS A 41 4.51 8.29 -3.87
N LEU A 42 5.71 8.68 -3.45
CA LEU A 42 6.85 9.00 -4.32
C LEU A 42 7.84 7.84 -4.44
N SER A 43 7.94 7.00 -3.40
CA SER A 43 8.72 5.76 -3.46
C SER A 43 8.27 4.78 -2.39
N LEU A 44 8.37 3.49 -2.67
CA LEU A 44 7.91 2.45 -1.77
C LEU A 44 8.98 1.39 -1.56
N HIS A 45 9.45 1.23 -0.31
CA HIS A 45 10.39 0.18 0.04
C HIS A 45 9.77 -1.21 -0.18
N SER A 46 10.56 -2.19 -0.61
CA SER A 46 10.08 -3.54 -0.93
C SER A 46 9.41 -4.25 0.24
N ALA A 47 9.86 -4.00 1.48
CA ALA A 47 9.21 -4.52 2.69
C ALA A 47 7.76 -4.01 2.85
N VAL A 48 7.50 -2.73 2.56
CA VAL A 48 6.16 -2.15 2.57
C VAL A 48 5.29 -2.79 1.49
N LEU A 49 5.85 -3.02 0.29
CA LEU A 49 5.17 -3.74 -0.79
C LEU A 49 4.78 -5.16 -0.38
N GLN A 50 5.70 -5.87 0.27
CA GLN A 50 5.47 -7.23 0.76
C GLN A 50 4.34 -7.29 1.78
N CYS A 51 4.24 -6.32 2.69
CA CYS A 51 3.12 -6.22 3.63
C CYS A 51 1.79 -6.06 2.90
N LEU A 52 1.71 -5.15 1.91
CA LEU A 52 0.49 -4.94 1.11
C LEU A 52 0.07 -6.21 0.35
N LEU A 53 1.03 -6.89 -0.28
CA LEU A 53 0.82 -8.13 -1.03
C LEU A 53 0.39 -9.29 -0.13
N ALA A 54 1.04 -9.44 1.02
CA ALA A 54 0.73 -10.49 2.00
C ALA A 54 -0.69 -10.33 2.55
N ALA A 55 -1.09 -9.09 2.86
CA ALA A 55 -2.44 -8.78 3.31
C ALA A 55 -3.49 -8.83 2.18
N GLY A 56 -3.07 -8.85 0.91
CA GLY A 56 -4.02 -8.75 -0.22
C GLY A 56 -4.74 -7.42 -0.25
N THR A 57 -4.05 -6.35 0.13
CA THR A 57 -4.64 -5.02 0.33
C THR A 57 -5.23 -4.49 -0.99
N ARG A 58 -6.49 -4.07 -0.97
CA ARG A 58 -7.11 -3.41 -2.14
C ARG A 58 -6.53 -2.01 -2.30
N ILE A 59 -6.32 -1.59 -3.55
CA ILE A 59 -5.81 -0.26 -3.87
C ILE A 59 -6.96 0.64 -4.35
N ALA A 60 -7.21 1.74 -3.65
CA ALA A 60 -8.21 2.73 -4.02
C ALA A 60 -7.70 3.68 -5.11
N ALA A 61 -6.44 4.12 -4.99
CA ALA A 61 -5.79 4.99 -5.96
C ALA A 61 -4.33 4.59 -6.14
N PRO A 62 -3.84 4.53 -7.40
CA PRO A 62 -2.44 4.22 -7.70
C PRO A 62 -1.53 5.42 -7.41
N PRO A 63 -0.20 5.23 -7.38
CA PRO A 63 0.74 6.33 -7.38
C PRO A 63 0.51 7.31 -8.54
N ALA A 64 0.67 8.61 -8.28
CA ALA A 64 0.58 9.64 -9.32
C ALA A 64 1.74 9.57 -10.33
N ASP A 65 2.92 9.10 -9.90
CA ASP A 65 4.06 8.85 -10.79
C ASP A 65 3.76 7.64 -11.70
N PRO A 66 3.71 7.82 -13.04
CA PRO A 66 3.39 6.73 -13.96
C PRO A 66 4.38 5.57 -13.96
N LEU A 67 5.67 5.84 -13.71
CA LEU A 67 6.71 4.81 -13.66
C LEU A 67 6.52 3.96 -12.39
N LEU A 68 6.29 4.60 -11.25
CA LEU A 68 6.03 3.90 -10.00
C LEU A 68 4.75 3.05 -10.11
N ALA A 69 3.68 3.62 -10.67
CA ALA A 69 2.43 2.90 -10.92
C ALA A 69 2.63 1.69 -11.85
N ALA A 70 3.39 1.85 -12.95
CA ALA A 70 3.67 0.76 -13.89
C ALA A 70 4.42 -0.42 -13.24
N HIS A 71 5.23 -0.18 -12.21
CA HIS A 71 5.93 -1.23 -11.47
C HIS A 71 5.08 -1.86 -10.36
N LEU A 72 4.31 -1.06 -9.63
CA LEU A 72 3.56 -1.54 -8.45
C LEU A 72 2.21 -2.16 -8.81
N MET A 73 1.46 -1.55 -9.73
CA MET A 73 0.08 -1.94 -9.99
C MET A 73 -0.09 -3.34 -10.59
N PRO A 74 0.82 -3.88 -11.42
CA PRO A 74 0.73 -5.28 -11.85
C PRO A 74 0.81 -6.28 -10.69
N LEU A 75 1.53 -5.95 -9.62
CA LEU A 75 1.68 -6.82 -8.44
C LEU A 75 0.46 -6.69 -7.51
N LEU A 76 -0.04 -5.46 -7.34
CA LEU A 76 -1.14 -5.14 -6.41
C LEU A 76 -2.54 -5.36 -7.03
N GLY A 77 -2.66 -5.25 -8.35
CA GLY A 77 -3.93 -5.37 -9.09
C GLY A 77 -4.29 -6.77 -9.55
N ALA A 78 -3.33 -7.71 -9.57
CA ALA A 78 -3.54 -9.08 -10.07
C ALA A 78 -4.44 -9.97 -9.18
N ARG A 79 -4.97 -9.46 -8.06
CA ARG A 79 -5.87 -10.20 -7.15
C ARG A 79 -7.35 -9.79 -7.23
N GLY A 80 -7.74 -9.09 -8.30
CA GLY A 80 -9.12 -8.69 -8.59
C GLY A 80 -10.01 -9.73 -9.29
N GLU A 81 -9.54 -10.96 -9.51
CA GLU A 81 -10.36 -12.10 -9.95
C GLU A 81 -10.27 -13.22 -8.91
N ALA A 82 -10.94 -13.02 -7.77
CA ALA A 82 -11.39 -14.15 -6.96
C ALA A 82 -12.85 -14.40 -7.36
N ALA A 83 -13.05 -15.55 -8.03
CA ALA A 83 -14.34 -16.17 -8.28
C ALA A 83 -15.12 -16.44 -6.98
#